data_AF-K1S8G1-F1
#
_entry.id   AF-K1S8G1-F1
#
_cell.length_a   1.000
_cell.length_b   1.000
_cell.length_c   1.000
_cell.angle_alpha   90.00
_cell.angle_beta   90.00
_cell.angle_gamma   90.00
#
_symmetry.space_group_name_H-M   'P 1'
#
loop_
_entity.id
_entity.type
_entity.pdbx_description
1 polymer ?
#
loop_
_entity_poly.entity_id
_entity_poly.type
_entity_poly.pdbx_seq_one_letter_code
_entity_poly.pdbx_strand_id
1 'polypeptide(L)'
;ELNAKHILTPAQYRVRHNIEKLEKLSGVKWTVDTLSQILKNEVYIGRYVTGKDRVCLYRHEKRHTINKDEWYVFENHHIALIAKEQFYAVQKNKRKVIKPTKKQTVNMLKGKIICGCCGSSIHIHPEKHAKVYLCTHRKRYGKDSCNCLPVKVDDVYAAVLAVIKEQIQVFV
;
A
#
# COMPACT_ATOMS: atom_id res chain seq x y z
N GLU A 1 4.61 -17.35 -2.09
CA GLU A 1 4.60 -18.52 -1.18
C GLU A 1 3.51 -18.46 -0.11
N LEU A 2 3.48 -17.47 0.79
CA LEU A 2 2.50 -17.46 1.91
C LEU A 2 1.03 -17.60 1.47
N ASN A 3 0.65 -16.88 0.41
CA ASN A 3 -0.69 -16.99 -0.18
C ASN A 3 -0.97 -18.36 -0.80
N ALA A 4 0.06 -19.02 -1.38
CA ALA A 4 -0.08 -20.35 -1.98
C ALA A 4 -0.18 -21.45 -0.92
N LYS A 5 0.47 -21.25 0.24
CA LYS A 5 0.38 -22.15 1.40
C LYS A 5 -0.89 -21.92 2.25
N HIS A 6 -1.81 -21.06 1.81
CA HIS A 6 -3.04 -20.72 2.53
C HIS A 6 -2.81 -20.29 4.00
N ILE A 7 -1.68 -19.63 4.28
CA ILE A 7 -1.37 -19.12 5.63
C ILE A 7 -2.22 -17.89 5.90
N LEU A 8 -2.91 -17.85 7.05
CA LEU A 8 -3.72 -16.71 7.48
C LEU A 8 -2.86 -15.44 7.60
N THR A 9 -3.36 -14.33 7.05
CA THR A 9 -2.76 -12.99 7.25
C THR A 9 -2.89 -12.54 8.70
N PRO A 10 -2.11 -11.54 9.18
CA PRO A 10 -2.22 -11.06 10.56
C PRO A 10 -3.64 -10.59 10.93
N ALA A 11 -4.34 -9.96 9.99
CA ALA A 11 -5.72 -9.52 10.19
C ALA A 11 -6.69 -10.70 10.37
N GLN A 12 -6.57 -11.73 9.51
CA GLN A 12 -7.35 -12.96 9.62
C GLN A 12 -6.98 -13.73 10.90
N TYR A 13 -5.70 -13.86 11.21
CA TYR A 13 -5.21 -14.56 12.41
C TYR A 13 -5.74 -13.93 13.71
N ARG A 14 -5.87 -12.60 13.75
CA ARG A 14 -6.43 -11.87 14.90
C ARG A 14 -7.89 -12.22 15.17
N VAL A 15 -8.66 -12.54 14.14
CA VAL A 15 -10.10 -12.88 14.26
C VAL A 15 -10.38 -14.36 14.04
N ARG A 16 -9.36 -15.23 14.05
CA ARG A 16 -9.47 -16.65 13.67
C ARG A 16 -10.52 -17.45 14.46
N HIS A 17 -10.86 -17.01 15.67
CA HIS A 17 -11.87 -17.65 16.51
C HIS A 17 -13.30 -17.08 16.29
N ASN A 18 -13.46 -16.05 15.45
CA ASN A 18 -14.75 -15.46 15.10
C ASN A 18 -15.02 -15.71 13.60
N ILE A 19 -15.88 -16.69 13.32
CA ILE A 19 -16.15 -17.20 11.97
C ILE A 19 -16.69 -16.08 11.06
N GLU A 20 -17.70 -15.33 11.51
CA GLU A 20 -18.31 -14.24 10.73
C GLU A 20 -17.28 -13.16 10.31
N LYS A 21 -16.40 -12.77 11.23
CA LYS A 21 -15.34 -11.80 10.93
C LYS A 21 -14.27 -12.38 10.02
N LEU A 22 -13.99 -13.67 10.13
CA LEU A 22 -13.01 -14.36 9.29
C LEU A 22 -13.52 -14.48 7.84
N GLU A 23 -14.79 -14.83 7.64
CA GLU A 23 -15.42 -14.90 6.32
C GLU A 23 -15.38 -13.56 5.58
N LYS A 24 -15.67 -12.46 6.30
CA LYS A 24 -15.54 -11.09 5.77
C LYS A 24 -14.11 -10.74 5.32
N LEU A 25 -13.10 -11.44 5.85
CA LEU A 25 -11.69 -11.26 5.50
C LEU A 25 -11.15 -12.34 4.57
N SER A 26 -11.98 -13.25 4.05
CA SER A 26 -11.56 -14.36 3.17
C SER A 26 -10.78 -13.90 1.92
N GLY A 27 -11.12 -12.73 1.35
CA GLY A 27 -10.42 -12.14 0.20
C GLY A 27 -9.09 -11.44 0.52
N VAL A 28 -8.73 -11.30 1.80
CA VAL A 28 -7.50 -10.60 2.21
C VAL A 28 -6.29 -11.50 2.02
N LYS A 29 -5.34 -11.05 1.20
CA LYS A 29 -4.10 -11.77 0.88
C LYS A 29 -2.89 -11.12 1.55
N TRP A 30 -1.81 -11.89 1.73
CA TRP A 30 -0.51 -11.35 2.09
C TRP A 30 -0.03 -10.38 1.03
N THR A 31 0.32 -9.17 1.49
CA THR A 31 0.91 -8.13 0.66
C THR A 31 2.34 -7.84 1.11
N VAL A 32 3.14 -7.28 0.19
CA VAL A 32 4.51 -6.86 0.49
C VAL A 32 4.54 -5.80 1.61
N ASP A 33 3.54 -4.92 1.66
CA ASP A 33 3.40 -3.92 2.71
C ASP A 33 3.21 -4.54 4.09
N THR A 34 2.32 -5.53 4.20
CA THR A 34 2.09 -6.28 5.45
C THR A 34 3.37 -6.95 5.93
N LEU A 35 4.09 -7.63 5.03
CA LEU A 35 5.38 -8.24 5.34
C LEU A 35 6.42 -7.19 5.75
N SER A 36 6.41 -6.04 5.07
CA SER A 36 7.34 -4.96 5.37
C SER A 36 7.10 -4.37 6.76
N GLN A 37 5.85 -4.26 7.20
CA GLN A 37 5.47 -3.80 8.54
C GLN A 37 5.92 -4.79 9.62
N ILE A 38 5.68 -6.09 9.42
CA ILE A 38 6.14 -7.15 10.34
C ILE A 38 7.66 -7.09 10.50
N LEU A 39 8.39 -7.08 9.39
CA LEU A 39 9.85 -7.06 9.42
C LEU A 39 10.43 -5.79 10.06
N LYS A 40 9.66 -4.70 10.23
CA LYS A 40 10.10 -3.46 10.89
C LYS A 40 9.76 -3.42 12.38
N ASN A 41 9.02 -4.39 12.89
CA ASN A 41 8.50 -4.33 14.24
C ASN A 41 9.59 -4.69 15.27
N GLU A 42 10.02 -3.71 16.05
CA GLU A 42 11.05 -3.85 17.09
C GLU A 42 10.59 -4.73 18.27
N VAL A 43 9.29 -5.02 18.37
CA VAL A 43 8.76 -5.99 19.35
C VAL A 43 9.47 -7.34 19.21
N TYR A 44 9.82 -7.78 18.00
CA TYR A 44 10.48 -9.08 17.80
C TYR A 44 11.87 -9.20 18.45
N ILE A 45 12.52 -8.08 18.78
CA ILE A 45 13.81 -8.04 19.48
C ILE A 45 13.66 -7.74 20.98
N GLY A 46 12.45 -7.88 21.53
CA GLY A 46 12.16 -7.62 22.95
C GLY A 46 12.02 -6.12 23.28
N ARG A 47 11.97 -5.24 22.27
CA ARG A 47 11.90 -3.79 22.46
C ARG A 47 10.46 -3.30 22.29
N TYR A 48 9.95 -2.58 23.28
CA TYR A 48 8.61 -2.00 23.26
C TYR A 48 8.68 -0.49 23.07
N VAL A 49 7.93 0.05 22.10
CA VAL A 49 7.94 1.47 21.76
C VAL A 49 6.52 2.02 21.74
N THR A 50 6.27 3.03 22.58
CA THR A 50 4.98 3.74 22.67
C THR A 50 5.17 5.26 22.55
N GLY A 51 4.07 6.01 22.43
CA GLY A 51 4.11 7.47 22.26
C GLY A 51 4.49 7.92 20.86
N LYS A 52 4.20 7.12 19.82
CA LYS A 52 4.52 7.49 18.43
C LYS A 52 3.66 8.63 17.89
N ASP A 53 2.42 8.72 18.37
CA ASP A 53 1.48 9.78 18.02
C ASP A 53 0.96 10.43 19.31
N ARG A 54 0.75 11.76 19.27
CA ARG A 54 0.10 12.52 20.33
C ARG A 54 -1.20 13.09 19.84
N VAL A 55 -2.19 13.16 20.73
CA VAL A 55 -3.43 13.91 20.53
C VAL A 55 -3.82 14.53 21.87
N CYS A 56 -4.29 15.78 21.86
CA CYS A 56 -4.80 16.43 23.06
C CYS A 56 -6.07 17.22 22.71
N LEU A 57 -7.23 16.67 23.03
CA LEU A 57 -8.52 17.28 22.72
C LEU A 57 -8.71 18.62 23.44
N TYR A 58 -8.37 18.69 24.73
CA TYR A 58 -8.50 19.92 25.53
C TYR A 58 -7.62 21.06 24.98
N ARG A 59 -6.40 20.74 24.52
CA ARG A 59 -5.48 21.72 23.92
C ARG A 59 -5.72 21.95 22.43
N HIS A 60 -6.80 21.39 21.86
CA HIS A 60 -7.10 21.45 20.42
C HIS A 60 -5.94 20.94 19.53
N GLU A 61 -5.12 20.05 20.07
CA GLU A 61 -3.96 19.49 19.41
C GLU A 61 -4.40 18.29 18.56
N LYS A 62 -4.37 18.48 17.24
CA LYS A 62 -4.69 17.42 16.28
C LYS A 62 -3.68 16.28 16.41
N ARG A 63 -4.13 15.06 16.08
CA ARG A 63 -3.25 13.89 16.04
C ARG A 63 -2.07 14.16 15.12
N HIS A 64 -0.87 14.09 15.67
CA HIS A 64 0.37 14.25 14.91
C HIS A 64 1.40 13.23 15.42
N THR A 65 2.36 12.91 14.57
CA THR A 65 3.46 12.00 14.89
C THR A 65 4.53 12.75 15.65
N ILE A 66 5.01 12.18 16.75
CA ILE A 66 6.05 12.76 17.60
C ILE A 66 7.44 12.38 17.04
N ASN A 67 8.43 13.25 17.25
CA ASN A 67 9.83 12.93 16.99
C ASN A 67 10.26 11.65 17.71
N LYS A 68 11.15 10.89 17.08
CA LYS A 68 11.60 9.59 17.61
C LYS A 68 12.32 9.70 18.96
N ASP A 69 12.94 10.84 19.22
CA ASP A 69 13.69 11.10 20.45
C ASP A 69 12.74 11.29 21.65
N GLU A 70 11.47 11.60 21.40
CA GLU A 70 10.42 11.73 22.41
C GLU A 70 9.61 10.43 22.57
N TRP A 71 9.95 9.37 21.84
CA TRP A 71 9.28 8.08 21.98
C TRP A 71 9.71 7.40 23.27
N TYR A 72 8.74 6.80 23.96
CA TYR A 72 9.04 5.95 25.11
C TYR A 72 9.51 4.60 24.60
N VAL A 73 10.80 4.31 24.81
CA VAL A 73 11.45 3.07 24.40
C VAL A 73 11.83 2.25 25.63
N PHE A 74 11.29 1.05 25.72
CA PHE A 74 11.62 0.07 26.73
C PHE A 74 12.45 -1.04 26.10
N GLU A 75 13.73 -1.08 26.43
CA GLU A 75 14.63 -2.15 26.01
C GLU A 75 14.37 -3.42 26.84
N ASN A 76 14.44 -4.60 26.20
CA ASN A 76 14.30 -5.92 26.84
C ASN A 76 13.02 -6.10 27.68
N HIS A 77 11.90 -5.51 27.25
CA HIS A 77 10.60 -5.63 27.93
C HIS A 77 10.06 -7.06 27.97
N HIS A 78 10.39 -7.89 26.98
CA HIS A 78 9.96 -9.29 26.91
C HIS A 78 11.01 -10.15 26.19
N ILE A 79 10.86 -11.46 26.29
CA ILE A 79 11.75 -12.43 25.63
C ILE A 79 11.72 -12.17 24.12
N ALA A 80 12.89 -11.88 23.57
CA ALA A 80 13.05 -11.63 22.14
C ALA A 80 12.76 -12.90 21.34
N LEU A 81 12.01 -12.75 20.25
CA LEU A 81 11.72 -13.85 19.32
C LEU A 81 12.88 -14.10 18.34
N ILE A 82 13.68 -13.07 18.05
CA ILE A 82 14.85 -13.13 17.17
C ILE A 82 16.03 -12.33 17.75
N ALA A 83 17.25 -12.65 17.32
CA ALA A 83 18.44 -11.92 17.73
C ALA A 83 18.44 -10.48 17.16
N LYS A 84 18.94 -9.52 17.95
CA LYS A 84 19.07 -8.10 17.55
C LYS A 84 19.86 -7.96 16.24
N GLU A 85 20.94 -8.73 16.11
CA GLU A 85 21.81 -8.74 14.93
C GLU A 85 21.06 -9.12 13.64
N GLN A 86 20.25 -10.18 13.70
CA GLN A 86 19.43 -10.63 12.57
C GLN A 86 18.42 -9.56 12.15
N PHE A 87 17.77 -8.92 13.12
CA PHE A 87 16.82 -7.84 12.85
C PHE A 87 17.49 -6.64 12.16
N TYR A 88 18.64 -6.19 12.66
CA TYR A 88 19.36 -5.05 12.07
C TYR A 88 19.95 -5.38 10.70
N ALA A 89 20.39 -6.61 10.46
CA ALA A 89 20.82 -7.06 9.13
C ALA A 89 19.69 -6.91 8.09
N VAL A 90 18.46 -7.31 8.44
CA VAL A 90 17.28 -7.12 7.59
C VAL A 90 16.98 -5.64 7.34
N GLN A 91 17.07 -4.78 8.36
CA GLN A 91 16.85 -3.34 8.19
C GLN A 91 17.89 -2.70 7.26
N LYS A 92 19.17 -3.10 7.38
CA LYS A 92 20.27 -2.60 6.55
C LYS A 92 20.05 -2.93 5.07
N ASN A 93 19.58 -4.14 4.78
CA ASN A 93 19.28 -4.56 3.41
C ASN A 93 18.12 -3.76 2.79
N LYS A 94 17.09 -3.39 3.57
CA LYS A 94 16.00 -2.54 3.08
C LYS A 94 16.43 -1.13 2.69
N ARG A 95 17.32 -0.50 3.46
CA ARG A 95 17.76 0.89 3.19
C ARG A 95 18.42 1.04 1.81
N LYS A 96 19.05 -0.01 1.30
CA LYS A 96 19.67 -0.02 -0.04
C LYS A 96 18.66 0.04 -1.20
N VAL A 97 17.37 -0.19 -0.94
CA VAL A 97 16.32 -0.32 -1.98
C VAL A 97 15.47 0.95 -2.12
N ILE A 98 15.72 1.99 -1.32
CA ILE A 98 14.96 3.26 -1.40
C ILE A 98 15.34 3.96 -2.71
N LYS A 99 14.49 3.80 -3.73
CA LYS A 99 14.62 4.52 -4.99
C LYS A 99 14.35 6.01 -4.75
N PRO A 100 15.11 6.92 -5.39
CA PRO A 100 14.88 8.35 -5.27
C PRO A 100 13.43 8.70 -5.61
N THR A 101 12.91 9.72 -4.92
CA THR A 101 11.56 10.25 -5.10
C THR A 101 11.35 10.60 -6.57
N LYS A 102 10.62 9.76 -7.30
CA LYS A 102 10.37 9.98 -8.74
C LYS A 102 9.62 11.30 -8.89
N LYS A 103 10.08 12.16 -9.81
CA LYS A 103 9.34 13.35 -10.26
C LYS A 103 7.89 12.95 -10.48
N GLN A 104 6.98 13.65 -9.81
CA GLN A 104 5.56 13.35 -9.84
C GLN A 104 5.08 13.50 -11.29
N THR A 105 4.73 12.40 -11.93
CA THR A 105 4.12 12.45 -13.26
C THR A 105 2.75 13.09 -13.09
N VAL A 106 2.55 14.27 -13.67
CA VAL A 106 1.24 14.93 -13.73
C VAL A 106 0.27 13.96 -14.43
N ASN A 107 -0.81 13.60 -13.73
CA ASN A 107 -1.87 12.74 -14.25
C ASN A 107 -3.15 13.58 -14.29
N MET A 108 -3.51 14.05 -15.49
CA MET A 108 -4.69 14.92 -15.67
C MET A 108 -6.00 14.23 -15.29
N LEU A 109 -6.09 12.91 -15.48
CA LEU A 109 -7.29 12.12 -15.21
C LEU A 109 -7.23 11.39 -13.86
N LYS A 110 -6.42 11.89 -12.91
CA LYS A 110 -6.27 11.29 -11.58
C LYS A 110 -7.62 11.24 -10.86
N GLY A 111 -8.02 10.05 -10.42
CA GLY A 111 -9.28 9.83 -9.69
C GLY A 111 -10.52 9.87 -10.56
N LYS A 112 -10.40 10.05 -11.88
CA LYS A 112 -11.52 10.00 -12.84
C LYS A 112 -11.61 8.66 -13.58
N ILE A 113 -10.48 7.96 -13.74
CA ILE A 113 -10.44 6.67 -14.43
C ILE A 113 -10.57 5.52 -13.43
N ILE A 114 -11.56 4.66 -13.68
CA ILE A 114 -11.83 3.44 -12.92
C ILE A 114 -11.79 2.22 -13.83
N CYS A 115 -11.44 1.07 -13.27
CA CYS A 115 -11.39 -0.18 -14.00
C CYS A 115 -12.80 -0.75 -14.22
N GLY A 116 -13.23 -0.87 -15.48
CA GLY A 116 -14.51 -1.49 -15.83
C GLY A 116 -14.65 -2.94 -15.37
N CYS A 117 -13.55 -3.69 -15.26
CA CYS A 117 -13.62 -5.11 -14.85
C CYS A 117 -13.79 -5.34 -13.34
N CYS A 118 -13.21 -4.50 -12.47
CA CYS A 118 -13.14 -4.76 -11.03
C CYS A 118 -13.43 -3.54 -10.15
N GLY A 119 -13.86 -2.42 -10.74
CA GLY A 119 -14.20 -1.18 -10.04
C GLY A 119 -13.03 -0.47 -9.34
N SER A 120 -11.82 -1.03 -9.39
CA SER A 120 -10.65 -0.45 -8.72
C SER A 120 -10.08 0.74 -9.49
N SER A 121 -9.36 1.64 -8.80
CA SER A 121 -8.73 2.79 -9.46
C SER A 121 -7.65 2.36 -10.46
N ILE A 122 -7.47 3.15 -11.51
CA ILE A 122 -6.42 2.96 -12.52
C ILE A 122 -5.35 4.04 -12.35
N HIS A 123 -4.07 3.64 -12.35
CA HIS A 123 -2.94 4.53 -12.10
C HIS A 123 -1.95 4.51 -13.27
N ILE A 124 -1.23 5.62 -13.48
CA ILE A 124 -0.16 5.71 -14.47
C ILE A 124 1.06 4.92 -13.98
N HIS A 125 1.57 4.06 -14.86
CA HIS A 125 2.78 3.30 -14.64
C HIS A 125 3.76 3.46 -15.82
N PRO A 126 5.05 3.67 -15.54
CA PRO A 126 6.06 3.74 -16.58
C PRO A 126 6.35 2.33 -17.11
N GLU A 127 6.35 2.19 -18.43
CA GLU A 127 6.78 1.03 -19.20
C GLU A 127 8.02 1.42 -20.03
N LYS A 128 8.69 0.45 -20.70
CA LYS A 128 10.00 0.67 -21.36
C LYS A 128 10.00 1.85 -22.36
N HIS A 129 8.90 2.04 -23.09
CA HIS A 129 8.80 3.04 -24.15
C HIS A 129 7.58 3.97 -24.04
N ALA A 130 6.74 3.79 -23.01
CA ALA A 130 5.50 4.56 -22.86
C ALA A 130 5.04 4.61 -21.41
N LYS A 131 4.10 5.52 -21.12
CA LYS A 131 3.33 5.51 -19.87
C LYS A 131 2.00 4.81 -20.14
N VAL A 132 1.61 3.89 -19.26
CA VAL A 132 0.35 3.15 -19.39
C VAL A 132 -0.53 3.34 -18.15
N TYR A 133 -1.82 3.40 -18.37
CA TYR A 133 -2.83 3.25 -17.35
C TYR A 133 -3.00 1.76 -17.02
N LEU A 134 -2.75 1.38 -15.77
CA LEU A 134 -2.86 0.00 -15.29
C LEU A 134 -3.75 -0.07 -14.04
N CYS A 135 -4.63 -1.07 -14.01
CA CYS A 135 -5.48 -1.37 -12.88
C CYS A 135 -4.66 -1.68 -11.61
N THR A 136 -4.98 -0.98 -10.52
CA THR A 136 -4.27 -1.14 -9.24
C THR A 136 -4.48 -2.52 -8.63
N HIS A 137 -5.65 -3.12 -8.80
CA HIS A 137 -5.94 -4.47 -8.34
C HIS A 137 -5.07 -5.50 -9.06
N ARG A 138 -5.05 -5.44 -10.41
CA ARG A 138 -4.18 -6.26 -11.26
C ARG A 138 -2.72 -6.13 -10.87
N LYS A 139 -2.26 -4.91 -10.65
CA LYS A 139 -0.89 -4.64 -10.24
C LYS A 139 -0.54 -5.25 -8.88
N ARG A 140 -1.47 -5.17 -7.93
CA ARG A 140 -1.25 -5.63 -6.55
C ARG A 140 -1.32 -7.15 -6.43
N TYR A 141 -2.26 -7.80 -7.11
CA TYR A 141 -2.57 -9.21 -6.92
C TYR A 141 -2.19 -10.12 -8.10
N GLY A 142 -1.68 -9.56 -9.20
CA GLY A 142 -1.20 -10.32 -10.36
C GLY A 142 -2.15 -10.28 -11.55
N LYS A 143 -1.69 -10.79 -12.70
CA LYS A 143 -2.43 -10.75 -13.97
C LYS A 143 -3.79 -11.45 -13.88
N ASP A 144 -3.87 -12.54 -13.11
CA ASP A 144 -5.08 -13.37 -12.99
C ASP A 144 -6.19 -12.73 -12.14
N SER A 145 -5.86 -11.68 -11.38
CA SER A 145 -6.82 -11.00 -10.50
C SER A 145 -7.77 -10.05 -11.23
N CYS A 146 -7.45 -9.63 -12.44
CA CYS A 146 -8.25 -8.69 -13.21
C CYS A 146 -7.84 -8.71 -14.69
N ASN A 147 -8.84 -8.84 -15.57
CA ASN A 147 -8.62 -8.92 -17.01
C ASN A 147 -8.40 -7.55 -17.70
N CYS A 148 -8.31 -6.47 -16.93
CA CYS A 148 -8.08 -5.13 -17.46
C CYS A 148 -6.65 -5.02 -18.06
N LEU A 149 -6.60 -4.81 -19.37
CA LEU A 149 -5.35 -4.63 -20.10
C LEU A 149 -4.78 -3.22 -19.87
N PRO A 150 -3.45 -3.07 -19.87
CA PRO A 150 -2.84 -1.75 -19.80
C PRO A 150 -3.13 -0.98 -21.09
N VAL A 151 -3.49 0.29 -20.98
CA VAL A 151 -3.74 1.18 -22.13
C VAL A 151 -2.74 2.33 -22.09
N LYS A 152 -2.20 2.76 -23.23
CA LYS A 152 -1.26 3.90 -23.25
C LYS A 152 -1.98 5.17 -22.81
N VAL A 153 -1.27 6.02 -22.08
CA VAL A 153 -1.82 7.29 -21.60
C VAL A 153 -2.23 8.18 -22.76
N ASP A 154 -1.43 8.21 -23.82
CA ASP A 154 -1.67 9.05 -25.00
C ASP A 154 -2.96 8.66 -25.73
N ASP A 155 -3.23 7.35 -25.86
CA ASP A 155 -4.45 6.83 -26.49
C ASP A 155 -5.70 7.24 -25.68
N VAL A 156 -5.63 7.16 -24.35
CA VAL A 156 -6.73 7.60 -23.47
C VAL A 156 -6.95 9.10 -23.57
N TYR A 157 -5.88 9.90 -23.62
CA TYR A 157 -5.99 11.35 -23.77
C TYR A 157 -6.57 11.74 -25.12
N ALA A 158 -6.16 11.07 -26.21
CA ALA A 158 -6.73 11.27 -27.53
C ALA A 158 -8.23 10.96 -27.57
N ALA A 159 -8.64 9.82 -27.00
CA ALA A 159 -10.05 9.44 -26.93
C ALA A 159 -10.90 10.42 -26.10
N VAL A 160 -10.41 10.82 -24.93
CA VAL A 160 -11.12 11.80 -24.07
C VAL A 160 -11.22 13.16 -24.77
N LEU A 161 -10.15 13.62 -25.43
CA LEU A 161 -10.15 14.88 -26.16
C LEU A 161 -11.13 14.85 -27.34
N ALA A 162 -11.23 13.72 -28.07
CA ALA A 162 -12.17 13.56 -29.17
C ALA A 162 -13.63 13.70 -28.68
N VAL A 163 -13.99 12.96 -27.62
CA VAL A 163 -15.34 13.04 -27.03
C VAL A 163 -15.65 14.46 -26.51
N ILE A 164 -14.68 15.13 -25.88
CA ILE A 164 -14.88 16.52 -25.42
C ILE A 164 -15.16 17.45 -26.61
N LYS A 165 -14.44 17.31 -27.72
CA LYS A 165 -14.66 18.12 -28.93
C LYS A 165 -16.03 17.87 -29.55
N GLU A 166 -16.47 16.62 -29.63
CA GLU A 166 -17.81 16.26 -30.11
C GLU A 166 -18.89 16.88 -29.22
N GLN A 167 -18.75 16.79 -27.90
CA GLN A 167 -19.71 17.39 -26.97
C GLN A 167 -19.76 18.91 -27.14
N ILE A 168 -18.62 19.59 -27.30
CA ILE A 168 -18.59 21.04 -27.56
C ILE A 168 -19.37 21.39 -28.83
N GLN A 169 -19.26 20.59 -29.91
CA GLN A 169 -19.99 20.82 -31.15
C GLN A 169 -21.51 20.64 -31.04
N VAL A 170 -22.00 19.91 -30.03
CA VAL A 170 -23.45 19.78 -29.77
C VAL A 170 -24.00 21.02 -29.07
N PHE A 171 -23.16 21.76 -28.34
CA PHE A 171 -23.55 22.95 -27.58
C PHE A 171 -23.30 24.27 -28.31
N VAL A 172 -22.62 24.24 -29.47
CA VAL A 172 -22.40 25.39 -30.37
C VAL A 172 -23.33 25.26 -31.56
#